data_AF-A0A7W0VQR5-F1
#
_entry.id   AF-A0A7W0VQR5-F1
#
_cell.length_a   1.000
_cell.length_b   1.000
_cell.length_c   1.000
_cell.angle_alpha   90.00
_cell.angle_beta   90.00
_cell.angle_gamma   90.00
#
_symmetry.space_group_name_H-M   'P 1'
#
loop_
_entity.id
_entity.type
_entity.pdbx_description
1 polymer ?
#
loop_
_entity_poly.entity_id
_entity_poly.type
_entity_poly.pdbx_seq_one_letter_code
_entity_poly.pdbx_strand_id
1 'polypeptide(L)'
;MTRLAVFGSIVTIVGALTFAGMPSSEAGDPCARKDFKTTLVKNACQQGGQKAAKDAMKAFMKDKKIKDCKQCHTQLAPTYELKADGFEQFKKAGGS
;
A
#
# COMPACT_ATOMS: atom_id res chain seq x y z
N MET A 1 54.35 43.79 5.35
CA MET A 1 54.43 42.79 4.26
C MET A 1 53.76 41.54 4.83
N THR A 2 52.68 40.95 4.31
CA THR A 2 52.33 40.66 2.92
C THR A 2 50.81 40.39 2.83
N ARG A 3 50.15 41.13 1.93
CA ARG A 3 48.99 40.81 1.08
C ARG A 3 47.81 40.03 1.69
N LEU A 4 46.71 40.77 1.82
CA LEU A 4 45.33 40.29 1.77
C LEU A 4 45.11 39.40 0.53
N ALA A 5 44.59 38.20 0.75
CA ALA A 5 43.81 37.47 -0.24
C ALA A 5 42.38 37.37 0.28
N VAL A 6 41.56 38.33 -0.14
CA VAL A 6 40.11 38.28 0.01
C VAL A 6 39.53 37.74 -1.29
N PHE A 7 38.37 37.10 -1.15
CA PHE A 7 37.36 36.80 -2.18
C PHE A 7 37.49 35.46 -2.90
N GLY A 8 36.63 34.54 -2.46
CA GLY A 8 36.15 33.47 -3.30
C GLY A 8 35.62 32.31 -2.48
N SER A 9 34.33 32.35 -2.10
CA SER A 9 33.37 31.23 -2.25
C SER A 9 32.10 31.45 -1.40
N ILE A 10 31.11 32.04 -2.07
CA ILE A 10 29.74 31.53 -2.19
C ILE A 10 29.02 31.16 -0.87
N VAL A 11 28.24 32.14 -0.42
CA VAL A 11 26.94 31.97 0.25
C VAL A 11 26.04 31.03 -0.54
N THR A 12 25.65 29.89 0.04
CA THR A 12 24.24 29.49 0.33
C THR A 12 24.23 28.05 0.85
N ILE A 13 24.17 27.87 2.18
CA ILE A 13 23.70 26.61 2.75
C ILE A 13 22.19 26.60 2.55
N VAL A 14 21.74 26.11 1.40
CA VAL A 14 20.34 25.69 1.23
C VAL A 14 20.18 24.48 2.14
N GLY A 15 19.45 24.69 3.24
CA GLY A 15 19.04 23.63 4.14
C GLY A 15 18.16 22.63 3.39
N ALA A 16 18.79 21.64 2.77
CA ALA A 16 18.13 20.46 2.27
C ALA A 16 17.76 19.62 3.50
N LEU A 17 16.55 19.83 4.04
CA LEU A 17 15.84 18.77 4.75
C LEU A 17 15.54 17.66 3.73
N THR A 18 16.54 16.85 3.40
CA THR A 18 16.33 15.58 2.71
C THR A 18 15.67 14.65 3.71
N PHE A 19 14.34 14.65 3.68
CA PHE A 19 13.53 13.61 4.30
C PHE A 19 14.14 12.25 3.99
N ALA A 20 14.39 11.49 5.05
CA ALA A 20 14.86 10.13 5.02
C ALA A 20 14.08 9.33 3.95
N GLY A 21 14.80 8.92 2.89
CA GLY A 21 14.30 7.96 1.92
C GLY A 21 14.19 6.61 2.59
N MET A 22 13.00 6.33 3.12
CA MET A 22 12.53 5.01 3.52
C MET A 22 12.92 3.98 2.45
N PRO A 23 13.18 2.70 2.82
CA PRO A 23 13.43 1.66 1.84
C PRO A 23 12.29 1.68 0.83
N SER A 24 12.62 1.99 -0.43
CA SER A 24 11.73 1.83 -1.57
C SER A 24 11.46 0.34 -1.70
N SER A 25 10.51 -0.15 -0.92
CA SER A 25 9.85 -1.41 -1.17
C SER A 25 9.26 -1.23 -2.55
N GLU A 26 9.80 -1.97 -3.52
CA GLU A 26 9.30 -2.06 -4.89
C GLU A 26 7.77 -2.14 -4.81
N ALA A 27 7.12 -1.01 -5.07
CA ALA A 27 5.70 -0.88 -4.81
C ALA A 27 5.04 -1.83 -5.80
N GLY A 28 4.53 -2.96 -5.30
CA GLY A 28 3.79 -3.91 -6.13
C GLY A 28 2.66 -3.17 -6.86
N ASP A 29 2.17 -3.75 -7.96
CA ASP A 29 1.17 -3.12 -8.84
C ASP A 29 0.12 -2.34 -8.05
N PRO A 30 -0.27 -1.14 -8.49
CA PRO A 30 -1.26 -0.34 -7.78
C PRO A 30 -2.54 -1.15 -7.60
N CYS A 31 -3.19 -0.99 -6.44
CA CYS A 31 -4.43 -1.71 -6.22
C CYS A 31 -5.50 -1.28 -7.20
N ALA A 32 -6.15 -2.27 -7.82
CA ALA A 32 -7.18 -2.03 -8.81
C ALA A 32 -8.41 -1.31 -8.20
N ARG A 33 -8.67 -1.55 -6.92
CA ARG A 33 -9.70 -0.87 -6.15
C ARG A 33 -9.09 0.36 -5.48
N LYS A 34 -9.77 1.50 -5.60
CA LYS A 34 -9.44 2.73 -4.86
C LYS A 34 -10.26 2.88 -3.58
N ASP A 35 -11.45 2.29 -3.57
CA ASP A 35 -12.34 2.24 -2.41
C ASP A 35 -12.26 0.87 -1.72
N PHE A 36 -11.84 0.91 -0.46
CA PHE A 36 -11.72 -0.27 0.39
C PHE A 36 -12.80 -0.25 1.47
N LYS A 37 -13.61 -1.32 1.50
CA LYS A 37 -14.60 -1.52 2.56
C LYS A 37 -14.01 -2.15 3.82
N THR A 38 -12.82 -2.74 3.73
CA THR A 38 -12.16 -3.47 4.83
C THR A 38 -10.83 -2.81 5.18
N THR A 39 -10.54 -2.77 6.48
CA THR A 39 -9.27 -2.19 6.97
C THR A 39 -8.09 -3.08 6.57
N LEU A 40 -8.30 -4.40 6.57
CA LEU A 40 -7.31 -5.40 6.17
C LEU A 40 -6.77 -5.17 4.76
N VAL A 41 -7.64 -5.01 3.76
CA VAL A 41 -7.22 -4.85 2.37
C VAL A 41 -6.67 -3.45 2.13
N LYS A 42 -7.24 -2.43 2.78
CA LYS A 42 -6.75 -1.05 2.70
C LYS A 42 -5.30 -0.95 3.16
N ASN A 43 -4.98 -1.44 4.35
CA ASN A 43 -3.64 -1.32 4.93
C ASN A 43 -2.61 -2.11 4.12
N ALA A 44 -2.94 -3.35 3.76
CA ALA A 44 -2.06 -4.19 2.94
C ALA A 44 -1.80 -3.55 1.57
N CYS A 45 -2.84 -3.01 0.94
CA CYS A 45 -2.71 -2.26 -0.31
C CYS A 45 -1.77 -1.06 -0.19
N GLN A 46 -1.96 -0.22 0.84
CA GLN A 46 -1.15 0.98 1.05
C GLN A 46 0.33 0.66 1.32
N GLN A 47 0.61 -0.51 1.89
CA GLN A 47 1.97 -0.92 2.25
C GLN A 47 2.72 -1.63 1.12
N GLY A 48 2.02 -2.38 0.25
CA GLY A 48 2.69 -3.23 -0.74
C GLY A 48 1.87 -3.53 -1.99
N GLY A 49 0.90 -2.67 -2.30
CA GLY A 49 0.10 -2.75 -3.52
C GLY A 49 -0.82 -3.97 -3.60
N GLN A 50 -1.23 -4.28 -4.82
CA GLN A 50 -2.20 -5.33 -5.14
C GLN A 50 -1.74 -6.71 -4.68
N LYS A 51 -0.43 -6.98 -4.74
CA LYS A 51 0.15 -8.24 -4.26
C LYS A 51 -0.04 -8.40 -2.75
N ALA A 52 0.34 -7.38 -1.97
CA ALA A 52 0.18 -7.43 -0.51
C ALA A 52 -1.30 -7.53 -0.11
N ALA A 53 -2.19 -6.80 -0.78
CA ALA A 53 -3.64 -6.92 -0.59
C ALA A 53 -4.15 -8.35 -0.84
N LYS A 54 -3.69 -9.00 -1.91
CA LYS A 54 -4.06 -10.39 -2.26
C LYS A 54 -3.51 -11.39 -1.24
N ASP A 55 -2.28 -11.20 -0.79
CA ASP A 55 -1.64 -12.09 0.18
C ASP A 55 -2.31 -11.98 1.56
N ALA A 56 -2.66 -10.77 2.00
CA ALA A 56 -3.45 -10.55 3.21
C ALA A 56 -4.83 -11.22 3.13
N MET A 57 -5.53 -11.10 2.00
CA MET A 57 -6.82 -11.75 1.81
C MET A 57 -6.69 -13.28 1.79
N LYS A 58 -5.66 -13.83 1.14
CA LYS A 58 -5.39 -15.28 1.17
C LYS A 58 -5.11 -15.79 2.59
N ALA A 59 -4.36 -15.04 3.39
CA ALA A 59 -4.11 -15.38 4.77
C ALA A 59 -5.42 -15.41 5.59
N PHE A 60 -6.27 -14.40 5.41
CA PHE A 60 -7.61 -14.35 6.01
C PHE A 60 -8.46 -15.55 5.57
N MET A 61 -8.51 -15.85 4.27
CA MET A 61 -9.27 -16.99 3.75
C MET A 61 -8.78 -18.31 4.33
N LYS A 62 -7.47 -18.50 4.49
CA LYS A 62 -6.88 -19.69 5.11
C LYS A 62 -7.30 -19.81 6.58
N ASP A 63 -7.21 -18.73 7.34
CA ASP A 63 -7.64 -18.69 8.76
C ASP A 63 -9.14 -19.02 8.91
N LYS A 64 -9.97 -18.38 8.09
CA LYS A 64 -11.43 -18.54 8.11
C LYS A 64 -11.94 -19.74 7.31
N LYS A 65 -11.04 -20.56 6.78
CA LYS A 65 -11.34 -21.75 5.96
C LYS A 65 -12.27 -21.44 4.76
N ILE A 66 -12.19 -20.22 4.23
CA ILE A 66 -12.89 -19.79 3.02
C ILE A 66 -12.13 -20.39 1.83
N LYS A 67 -12.83 -21.20 1.03
CA LYS A 67 -12.19 -21.98 -0.05
C LYS A 67 -12.18 -21.27 -1.40
N ASP A 68 -13.03 -20.28 -1.60
CA ASP A 68 -13.21 -19.65 -2.91
C ASP A 68 -13.36 -18.13 -2.78
N CYS A 69 -12.54 -17.39 -3.54
CA CYS A 69 -12.62 -15.94 -3.66
C CYS A 69 -13.97 -15.48 -4.23
N LYS A 70 -14.63 -16.33 -5.04
CA LYS A 70 -15.96 -16.05 -5.61
C LYS A 70 -17.08 -16.04 -4.57
N GLN A 71 -16.83 -16.44 -3.32
CA GLN A 71 -17.80 -16.22 -2.25
C GLN A 71 -18.05 -14.73 -2.02
N CYS A 72 -16.99 -13.91 -2.07
CA CYS A 72 -17.09 -12.46 -1.85
C CYS A 72 -17.05 -11.62 -3.15
N HIS A 73 -16.52 -12.17 -4.25
CA HIS A 73 -16.30 -11.44 -5.49
C HIS A 73 -17.24 -11.89 -6.63
N THR A 74 -17.76 -10.93 -7.40
CA THR A 74 -18.43 -11.18 -8.69
C THR A 74 -17.40 -11.44 -9.78
N GLN A 75 -16.34 -10.64 -9.77
CA GLN A 75 -15.22 -10.74 -10.68
C GLN A 75 -13.91 -10.61 -9.90
N LEU A 76 -12.93 -11.42 -10.27
CA LEU A 76 -11.57 -11.30 -9.73
C LEU A 76 -10.78 -10.28 -10.56
N ALA A 77 -9.48 -10.51 -10.75
CA ALA A 77 -8.66 -9.65 -11.59
C ALA A 77 -9.34 -9.38 -12.96
N PRO A 78 -9.18 -8.18 -13.53
CA PRO A 78 -8.32 -7.11 -13.04
C PRO A 78 -8.97 -6.20 -11.98
N THR A 79 -10.30 -6.17 -11.86
CA THR A 79 -11.02 -5.15 -11.08
C THR A 79 -11.37 -5.55 -9.65
N TYR A 80 -11.38 -6.85 -9.33
CA TYR A 80 -11.74 -7.38 -8.01
C TYR A 80 -13.09 -6.89 -7.50
N GLU A 81 -14.09 -6.91 -8.37
CA GLU A 81 -15.43 -6.47 -8.06
C GLU A 81 -16.05 -7.34 -6.95
N LEU A 82 -16.64 -6.68 -5.95
CA LEU A 82 -17.30 -7.33 -4.83
C LEU A 82 -18.76 -7.61 -5.18
N LYS A 83 -19.27 -8.75 -4.70
CA LYS A 83 -20.71 -8.96 -4.62
C LYS A 83 -21.37 -7.91 -3.73
N ALA A 84 -22.66 -7.69 -3.94
CA ALA A 84 -23.45 -6.79 -3.10
C ALA A 84 -23.35 -7.16 -1.60
N ASP A 85 -23.31 -8.45 -1.30
CA ASP A 85 -23.18 -9.00 0.05
C ASP A 85 -21.74 -9.41 0.41
N GLY A 86 -20.76 -9.18 -0.47
CA GLY A 86 -19.37 -9.64 -0.28
C GLY A 86 -18.72 -9.07 0.98
N PHE A 87 -19.04 -7.81 1.34
CA PHE A 87 -18.57 -7.21 2.59
C PHE A 87 -19.26 -7.79 3.82
N GLU A 88 -20.55 -8.11 3.73
CA GLU A 88 -21.27 -8.75 4.84
C GLU A 88 -20.76 -10.17 5.07
N GLN A 89 -20.49 -10.93 4.00
CA GLN A 89 -19.86 -12.24 4.10
C GLN A 89 -18.46 -12.17 4.73
N PHE A 90 -17.66 -11.17 4.36
CA PHE A 90 -16.36 -10.92 5.00
C PHE A 90 -16.50 -10.65 6.50
N LYS A 91 -17.47 -9.82 6.92
CA LYS A 91 -17.76 -9.56 8.34
C LYS A 91 -18.25 -10.82 9.06
N LYS A 92 -19.15 -11.60 8.46
CA LYS A 92 -19.65 -12.87 9.02
C LYS A 92 -18.53 -13.89 9.21
N ALA A 93 -17.53 -13.87 8.34
CA ALA A 93 -16.32 -14.68 8.49
C ALA A 93 -15.36 -14.15 9.57
N GLY A 94 -15.62 -12.99 10.19
CA GLY A 94 -14.81 -12.41 11.26
C GLY A 94 -13.76 -11.39 10.79
N GLY A 95 -13.95 -10.81 9.60
CA GLY A 95 -13.12 -9.72 9.08
C GLY A 95 -13.56 -8.32 9.54
N SER A 96 -12.63 -7.37 9.53
CA SER A 96 -12.85 -5.93 9.78
C SER A 96 -12.06 -5.01 8.84
#